data_AF-A0A3D5RK75-F1
#
_entry.id   AF-A0A3D5RK75-F1
#
_cell.length_a   1.000
_cell.length_b   1.000
_cell.length_c   1.000
_cell.angle_alpha   90.00
_cell.angle_beta   90.00
_cell.angle_gamma   90.00
#
_symmetry.space_group_name_H-M   'P 1'
#
loop_
_entity.id
_entity.type
_entity.pdbx_description
1 polymer ?
#
loop_
_entity_poly.entity_id
_entity_poly.type
_entity_poly.pdbx_seq_one_letter_code
_entity_poly.pdbx_strand_id
1 'polypeptide(L)'
;MLQCFCGDEKSENHDIGFVATGHVVVKCSKCQASVYVDHVYYYINSEDDPNEHYAECACGQRITERHECNEYVIDDDHTHQIVCKCGKSYTYNHVFEYYYDGIDSESHVGHCECGASMRIAHVILEENGVMICLFCRYIPEQ
;
A
#
# COMPACT_ATOMS: atom_id res chain seq x y z
N MET A 1 -29.85 -5.42 -9.39
CA MET A 1 -30.11 -4.09 -9.97
C MET A 1 -31.43 -3.60 -9.38
N LEU A 2 -31.39 -2.85 -8.28
CA LEU A 2 -32.58 -2.39 -7.57
C LEU A 2 -32.81 -0.92 -7.91
N GLN A 3 -33.29 -0.66 -9.13
CA GLN A 3 -33.67 0.68 -9.57
C GLN A 3 -35.06 1.03 -9.04
N CYS A 4 -35.18 2.22 -8.45
CA CYS A 4 -36.48 2.86 -8.30
C CYS A 4 -37.06 3.13 -9.69
N PHE A 5 -38.30 2.68 -9.96
CA PHE A 5 -39.02 2.88 -11.25
C PHE A 5 -39.22 4.35 -11.67
N CYS A 6 -38.76 5.29 -10.84
CA CYS A 6 -38.93 6.73 -10.94
C CYS A 6 -37.78 7.46 -11.68
N GLY A 7 -36.62 6.81 -11.85
CA GLY A 7 -35.47 7.26 -12.65
C GLY A 7 -34.58 8.37 -12.06
N ASP A 8 -34.94 9.01 -10.93
CA ASP A 8 -34.17 10.13 -10.35
C ASP A 8 -33.57 9.76 -8.99
N GLU A 9 -32.31 9.35 -8.99
CA GLU A 9 -31.58 8.84 -7.83
C GLU A 9 -30.64 9.90 -7.24
N LYS A 10 -30.61 10.00 -5.91
CA LYS A 10 -29.58 10.75 -5.17
C LYS A 10 -28.94 9.84 -4.13
N SER A 11 -27.62 9.72 -4.17
CA SER A 11 -26.84 9.06 -3.12
C SER A 11 -26.57 10.05 -1.99
N GLU A 12 -26.83 9.64 -0.74
CA GLU A 12 -26.49 10.41 0.44
C GLU A 12 -25.75 9.49 1.42
N ASN A 13 -24.60 9.94 1.94
CA ASN A 13 -23.98 9.27 3.08
C ASN A 13 -24.76 9.65 4.33
N HIS A 14 -25.26 8.66 5.07
CA HIS A 14 -26.02 8.88 6.30
C HIS A 14 -25.13 8.54 7.49
N ASP A 15 -24.68 9.59 8.17
CA ASP A 15 -23.90 9.50 9.40
C ASP A 15 -24.87 9.39 10.58
N ILE A 16 -24.87 8.25 11.29
CA ILE A 16 -25.78 7.97 12.40
C ILE A 16 -25.14 8.39 13.74
N GLY A 17 -24.52 9.57 13.78
CA GLY A 17 -24.10 10.23 15.01
C GLY A 17 -22.80 9.75 15.65
N PHE A 18 -22.46 10.43 16.76
CA PHE A 18 -21.13 10.90 17.19
C PHE A 18 -19.98 9.90 17.42
N VAL A 19 -20.13 8.62 17.09
CA VAL A 19 -19.03 7.65 17.16
C VAL A 19 -19.13 6.53 16.11
N ALA A 20 -20.12 6.56 15.22
CA ALA A 20 -20.49 5.36 14.48
C ALA A 20 -20.61 5.63 12.97
N THR A 21 -19.63 5.07 12.28
CA THR A 21 -19.56 4.72 10.86
C THR A 21 -20.92 4.55 10.15
N GLY A 22 -21.05 5.05 8.92
CA GLY A 22 -22.36 5.14 8.25
C GLY A 22 -22.75 3.95 7.37
N HIS A 23 -23.86 4.14 6.69
CA HIS A 23 -24.27 3.34 5.55
C HIS A 23 -24.44 4.22 4.33
N VAL A 24 -24.13 3.68 3.15
CA VAL A 24 -24.47 4.31 1.88
C VAL A 24 -25.93 4.00 1.60
N VAL A 25 -26.75 5.04 1.64
CA VAL A 25 -28.19 4.95 1.37
C VAL A 25 -28.48 5.77 0.11
N VAL A 26 -29.15 5.15 -0.85
CA VAL A 26 -29.69 5.86 -2.01
C VAL A 26 -31.13 6.21 -1.72
N LYS A 27 -31.45 7.50 -1.83
CA LYS A 27 -32.83 7.99 -1.74
C LYS A 27 -33.37 8.30 -3.12
N CYS A 28 -34.59 7.84 -3.36
CA CYS A 28 -35.38 8.33 -4.47
C CYS A 28 -35.79 9.79 -4.21
N SER A 29 -35.41 10.70 -5.10
CA SER A 29 -35.79 12.11 -4.97
C SER A 29 -37.30 12.37 -5.12
N LYS A 30 -38.03 11.50 -5.83
CA LYS A 30 -39.47 11.63 -6.09
C LYS A 30 -40.36 11.02 -5.01
N CYS A 31 -40.08 9.79 -4.59
CA CYS A 31 -40.90 9.05 -3.62
C CYS A 31 -40.25 8.92 -2.24
N GLN A 32 -39.02 9.42 -2.06
CA GLN A 32 -38.27 9.44 -0.80
C GLN A 32 -37.98 8.05 -0.21
N ALA A 33 -38.24 6.98 -0.96
CA ALA A 33 -37.86 5.62 -0.60
C ALA A 33 -36.33 5.53 -0.45
N SER A 34 -35.89 4.89 0.62
CA SER A 34 -34.48 4.68 0.95
C SER A 34 -34.09 3.23 0.64
N VAL A 35 -32.99 3.04 -0.06
CA VAL A 35 -32.41 1.72 -0.34
C VAL A 35 -31.01 1.69 0.24
N TYR A 36 -30.75 0.65 1.02
CA TYR A 36 -29.42 0.34 1.53
C TYR A 36 -28.54 -0.18 0.39
N VAL A 37 -27.36 0.40 0.20
CA VAL A 37 -26.44 0.01 -0.88
C VAL A 37 -25.15 -0.60 -0.35
N ASP A 38 -24.54 -0.01 0.68
CA ASP A 38 -23.25 -0.48 1.19
C ASP A 38 -22.92 -0.02 2.62
N HIS A 39 -21.93 -0.68 3.23
CA HIS A 39 -21.38 -0.36 4.54
C HIS A 39 -20.19 0.60 4.41
N VAL A 40 -20.08 1.56 5.33
CA VAL A 40 -18.85 2.33 5.53
C VAL A 40 -18.12 1.73 6.73
N TYR A 41 -16.88 1.27 6.52
CA TYR A 41 -16.09 0.59 7.55
C TYR A 41 -14.95 1.45 8.10
N TYR A 42 -14.62 1.23 9.36
CA TYR A 42 -13.45 1.81 10.03
C TYR A 42 -12.53 0.66 10.43
N TYR A 43 -11.24 0.85 10.21
CA TYR A 43 -10.24 -0.21 10.37
C TYR A 43 -9.56 -0.11 11.72
N ILE A 44 -9.64 -1.20 12.50
CA ILE A 44 -9.13 -1.31 13.86
C ILE A 44 -8.11 -2.44 13.88
N ASN A 45 -6.87 -2.14 14.27
CA ASN A 45 -5.82 -3.15 14.39
C ASN A 45 -6.23 -4.25 15.38
N SER A 46 -6.02 -5.52 15.04
CA SER A 46 -6.31 -6.64 15.94
C SER A 46 -5.29 -6.70 17.07
N GLU A 47 -5.77 -6.86 18.30
CA GLU A 47 -4.94 -7.23 19.45
C GLU A 47 -4.73 -8.75 19.56
N ASP A 48 -5.60 -9.54 18.92
CA ASP A 48 -5.62 -11.00 19.02
C ASP A 48 -4.68 -11.68 18.01
N ASP A 49 -4.56 -11.15 16.80
CA ASP A 49 -3.65 -11.63 15.76
C ASP A 49 -2.85 -10.45 15.16
N PRO A 50 -1.53 -10.41 15.30
CA PRO A 50 -0.70 -9.33 14.77
C PRO A 50 -0.64 -9.29 13.22
N ASN A 51 -1.24 -10.23 12.50
CA ASN A 51 -1.29 -10.24 11.04
C ASN A 51 -2.63 -9.75 10.46
N GLU A 52 -3.60 -9.40 11.32
CA GLU A 52 -4.95 -9.05 10.91
C GLU A 52 -5.43 -7.73 11.53
N HIS A 53 -6.42 -7.13 10.89
CA HIS A 53 -7.24 -6.07 11.46
C HIS A 53 -8.71 -6.36 11.22
N TYR A 54 -9.57 -5.56 11.84
CA TYR A 54 -11.00 -5.66 11.64
C TYR A 54 -11.55 -4.37 11.05
N ALA A 55 -12.45 -4.51 10.10
CA ALA A 55 -13.27 -3.44 9.58
C ALA A 55 -14.62 -3.51 10.29
N GLU A 56 -14.97 -2.49 11.06
CA GLU A 56 -16.25 -2.44 11.80
C GLU A 56 -17.17 -1.38 11.20
N CYS A 57 -18.44 -1.75 11.03
CA CYS A 57 -19.54 -0.86 10.71
C CYS A 57 -20.41 -0.65 11.96
N ALA A 58 -21.10 0.49 12.06
CA ALA A 58 -21.83 0.93 13.24
C ALA A 58 -23.03 0.05 13.55
N CYS A 59 -23.50 -0.70 12.56
CA CYS A 59 -24.51 -1.73 12.76
C CYS A 59 -23.98 -2.94 13.54
N GLY A 60 -22.70 -2.96 13.92
CA GLY A 60 -22.04 -4.07 14.61
C GLY A 60 -21.52 -5.15 13.67
N GLN A 61 -21.63 -4.95 12.35
CA GLN A 61 -21.00 -5.88 11.41
C GLN A 61 -19.49 -5.69 11.44
N ARG A 62 -18.78 -6.82 11.56
CA ARG A 62 -17.32 -6.88 11.57
C ARG A 62 -16.83 -7.79 10.44
N ILE A 63 -15.83 -7.32 9.72
CA ILE A 63 -15.08 -8.10 8.73
C ILE A 63 -13.64 -8.19 9.21
N THR A 64 -13.06 -9.39 9.15
CA THR A 64 -11.64 -9.59 9.41
C THR A 64 -10.88 -9.59 8.10
N GLU A 65 -9.77 -8.87 8.06
CA GLU A 65 -8.91 -8.79 6.88
C GLU A 65 -7.45 -8.90 7.31
N ARG A 66 -6.60 -9.40 6.42
CA ARG A 66 -5.16 -9.33 6.62
C ARG A 66 -4.66 -7.91 6.39
N HIS A 67 -3.51 -7.59 6.97
CA HIS A 67 -2.84 -6.34 6.66
C HIS A 67 -2.40 -6.32 5.19
N GLU A 68 -3.11 -5.55 4.37
CA GLU A 68 -2.65 -5.09 3.07
C GLU A 68 -1.97 -3.73 3.26
N CYS A 69 -0.65 -3.70 3.05
CA CYS A 69 0.16 -2.49 3.17
C CYS A 69 0.63 -2.10 1.77
N ASN A 70 0.14 -0.97 1.25
CA ASN A 70 0.28 -0.62 -0.16
C ASN A 70 1.17 0.60 -0.42
N GLU A 71 1.58 1.32 0.62
CA GLU A 71 2.36 2.55 0.48
C GLU A 71 3.68 2.45 1.25
N TYR A 72 4.79 2.66 0.53
CA TYR A 72 6.11 2.87 1.11
C TYR A 72 6.23 4.33 1.51
N VAL A 73 6.31 4.59 2.81
CA VAL A 73 6.74 5.88 3.34
C VAL A 73 8.25 5.79 3.55
N ILE A 74 9.00 6.63 2.84
CA ILE A 74 10.45 6.76 3.06
C ILE A 74 10.61 7.54 4.37
N ASP A 75 11.02 6.84 5.43
CA ASP A 75 11.19 7.41 6.76
C ASP A 75 12.59 8.06 6.91
N ASP A 76 13.61 7.45 6.30
CA ASP A 76 14.98 7.98 6.21
C ASP A 76 15.78 7.36 5.04
N ASP A 77 17.07 7.70 4.94
CA ASP A 77 18.00 7.17 3.93
C ASP A 77 18.27 5.65 4.06
N HIS A 78 17.75 4.97 5.10
CA HIS A 78 18.10 3.59 5.45
C HIS A 78 16.89 2.64 5.55
N THR A 79 15.67 3.16 5.68
CA THR A 79 14.47 2.38 5.96
C THR A 79 13.22 2.81 5.19
N HIS A 80 12.33 1.84 5.01
CA HIS A 80 10.94 2.04 4.63
C HIS A 80 10.03 1.79 5.80
N GLN A 81 8.93 2.53 5.83
CA GLN A 81 7.77 2.16 6.60
C GLN A 81 6.62 1.83 5.65
N ILE A 82 6.03 0.65 5.80
CA ILE A 82 4.75 0.32 5.16
C ILE A 82 3.64 0.49 6.18
N VAL A 83 2.55 1.16 5.80
CA VAL A 83 1.44 1.47 6.70
C VAL A 83 0.17 0.79 6.20
N CYS A 84 -0.50 0.08 7.09
CA CYS A 84 -1.81 -0.50 6.84
C CYS A 84 -2.91 0.53 7.10
N LYS A 85 -4.06 0.39 6.43
CA LYS A 85 -5.25 1.25 6.61
C LYS A 85 -5.78 1.34 8.04
N CYS A 86 -5.43 0.40 8.92
CA CYS A 86 -5.75 0.42 10.35
C CYS A 86 -4.76 1.27 11.19
N GLY A 87 -3.76 1.90 10.55
CA GLY A 87 -2.73 2.73 11.20
C GLY A 87 -1.52 1.94 11.71
N LYS A 88 -1.52 0.61 11.62
CA LYS A 88 -0.34 -0.20 11.97
C LYS A 88 0.74 -0.01 10.93
N SER A 89 1.98 0.14 11.37
CA SER A 89 3.13 0.28 10.48
C SER A 89 4.21 -0.78 10.74
N TYR A 90 4.96 -1.07 9.69
CA TYR A 90 6.08 -2.00 9.72
C TYR A 90 7.29 -1.34 9.08
N THR A 91 8.43 -1.36 9.77
CA THR A 91 9.68 -0.76 9.29
C THR A 91 10.64 -1.83 8.78
N TYR A 92 11.21 -1.61 7.59
CA TYR A 92 12.17 -2.51 6.94
C TYR A 92 13.35 -1.70 6.42
N ASN A 93 14.52 -2.33 6.31
CA ASN A 93 15.69 -1.68 5.70
C ASN A 93 15.54 -1.60 4.18
N HIS A 94 16.13 -0.58 3.55
CA HIS A 94 16.27 -0.54 2.09
C HIS A 94 17.01 -1.77 1.57
N VAL A 95 16.47 -2.38 0.52
CA VAL A 95 17.14 -3.41 -0.26
C VAL A 95 17.40 -2.82 -1.66
N PHE A 96 18.65 -2.44 -1.93
CA PHE A 96 19.05 -1.74 -3.16
C PHE A 96 19.35 -2.70 -4.32
N GLU A 97 18.43 -3.63 -4.58
CA GLU A 97 18.60 -4.68 -5.59
C GLU A 97 17.57 -4.63 -6.71
N TYR A 98 16.74 -3.59 -6.76
CA TYR A 98 15.64 -3.48 -7.72
C TYR A 98 16.15 -3.31 -9.16
N TYR A 99 17.08 -2.38 -9.37
CA TYR A 99 17.90 -2.28 -10.58
C TYR A 99 19.21 -1.54 -10.27
N TYR A 100 20.14 -1.56 -11.22
CA TYR A 100 21.46 -0.97 -11.09
C TYR A 100 21.82 -0.10 -12.29
N ASP A 101 22.33 1.11 -12.03
CA ASP A 101 22.88 2.00 -13.04
C ASP A 101 24.39 2.13 -12.87
N GLY A 102 25.16 1.77 -13.91
CA GLY A 102 26.61 1.95 -13.90
C GLY A 102 26.98 3.43 -13.83
N ILE A 103 27.90 3.81 -12.93
CA ILE A 103 28.33 5.21 -12.76
C ILE A 103 29.73 5.41 -13.33
N ASP A 104 30.70 4.74 -12.73
CA ASP A 104 32.14 5.00 -12.90
C ASP A 104 32.93 3.71 -12.68
N SER A 105 34.26 3.80 -12.67
CA SER A 105 35.11 2.63 -12.52
C SER A 105 35.05 1.98 -11.13
N GLU A 106 34.62 2.71 -10.11
CA GLU A 106 34.65 2.27 -8.71
C GLU A 106 33.30 1.71 -8.24
N SER A 107 32.20 2.14 -8.86
CA SER A 107 30.85 1.95 -8.30
C SER A 107 29.70 2.04 -9.31
N HIS A 108 28.54 1.56 -8.88
CA HIS A 108 27.23 1.78 -9.50
C HIS A 108 26.22 2.34 -8.50
N VAL A 109 25.06 2.78 -8.98
CA VAL A 109 23.91 3.07 -8.12
C VAL A 109 23.05 1.82 -8.03
N GLY A 110 22.75 1.37 -6.82
CA GLY A 110 21.69 0.40 -6.56
C GLY A 110 20.41 1.15 -6.19
N HIS A 111 19.29 0.70 -6.75
CA HIS A 111 17.98 1.29 -6.51
C HIS A 111 17.11 0.37 -5.66
N CYS A 112 16.33 0.98 -4.78
CA CYS A 112 15.27 0.30 -4.06
C CYS A 112 13.94 0.48 -4.81
N GLU A 113 12.98 -0.43 -4.60
CA GLU A 113 11.67 -0.41 -5.26
C GLU A 113 10.85 0.87 -4.95
N CYS A 114 11.14 1.53 -3.83
CA CYS A 114 10.51 2.81 -3.45
C CYS A 114 11.04 4.01 -4.25
N GLY A 115 12.12 3.84 -5.02
CA GLY A 115 12.81 4.92 -5.74
C GLY A 115 14.04 5.51 -5.04
N ALA A 116 14.36 5.11 -3.81
CA ALA A 116 15.61 5.47 -3.15
C ALA A 116 16.82 4.84 -3.86
N SER A 117 17.99 5.47 -3.71
CA SER A 117 19.20 5.08 -4.41
C SER A 117 20.44 5.21 -3.54
N MET A 118 21.38 4.27 -3.67
CA MET A 118 22.64 4.29 -2.93
C MET A 118 23.82 3.93 -3.84
N ARG A 119 24.98 4.55 -3.61
CA ARG A 119 26.23 4.20 -4.30
C ARG A 119 26.81 2.91 -3.72
N ILE A 120 27.00 1.91 -4.55
CA ILE A 120 27.50 0.58 -4.18
C ILE A 120 28.78 0.30 -4.96
N ALA A 121 29.80 -0.19 -4.26
CA ALA A 121 31.07 -0.56 -4.88
C ALA A 121 30.90 -1.74 -5.84
N HIS A 122 31.68 -1.76 -6.91
CA HIS A 122 31.67 -2.89 -7.83
C HIS A 122 32.09 -4.20 -7.15
N VAL A 123 31.22 -5.21 -7.25
CA VAL A 123 31.58 -6.61 -6.93
C VAL A 123 31.99 -7.28 -8.23
N ILE A 124 33.29 -7.45 -8.43
CA ILE A 124 33.88 -7.99 -9.66
C ILE A 124 34.07 -9.51 -9.52
N LEU A 125 33.64 -10.26 -10.54
CA LEU A 125 33.79 -11.71 -10.66
C LEU A 125 34.32 -12.06 -12.05
N GLU A 126 34.92 -13.24 -12.20
CA GLU A 126 35.35 -13.75 -13.50
C GLU A 126 34.24 -14.59 -14.14
N GLU A 127 33.79 -14.20 -15.34
CA GLU A 127 32.84 -14.94 -16.17
C GLU A 127 33.49 -15.23 -17.54
N ASN A 128 33.75 -16.50 -17.85
CA ASN A 128 34.38 -16.94 -19.11
C ASN A 128 35.73 -16.23 -19.41
N GLY A 129 36.55 -15.98 -18.40
CA GLY A 129 37.85 -15.29 -18.54
C GLY A 129 37.75 -13.77 -18.66
N VAL A 130 36.57 -13.18 -18.42
CA VAL A 130 36.35 -11.72 -18.39
C VAL A 130 35.97 -11.30 -16.98
N MET A 131 36.65 -10.28 -16.44
CA MET A 131 36.29 -9.66 -15.17
C MET A 131 35.09 -8.74 -15.37
N ILE A 132 33.98 -9.04 -14.71
CA ILE A 132 32.72 -8.31 -14.86
C ILE A 132 32.08 -8.04 -13.51
N CYS A 133 31.44 -6.88 -13.35
CA CYS A 133 30.63 -6.61 -12.18
C CYS A 133 29.37 -7.48 -12.19
N LEU A 134 29.09 -8.14 -11.05
CA LEU A 134 27.93 -9.01 -10.86
C LEU A 134 26.60 -8.29 -11.15
N PHE A 135 26.50 -7.01 -10.84
CA PHE A 135 25.23 -6.29 -10.80
C PHE A 135 24.99 -5.42 -12.05
N CYS A 136 25.92 -4.52 -12.39
CA CYS A 136 25.77 -3.57 -13.48
C CYS A 136 26.47 -3.98 -14.79
N ARG A 137 27.11 -5.16 -14.82
CA ARG A 137 27.86 -5.69 -15.98
C ARG A 137 29.03 -4.81 -16.45
N TYR A 138 29.46 -3.85 -15.64
CA TYR A 138 30.68 -3.06 -15.87
C TYR A 138 31.91 -3.98 -16.01
N ILE A 139 32.78 -3.69 -16.97
CA ILE A 139 34.06 -4.39 -17.20
C ILE A 139 35.18 -3.42 -16.81
N PRO A 140 35.97 -3.71 -15.76
CA PRO A 140 37.12 -2.88 -15.41
C PRO A 140 38.11 -2.81 -16.56
N GLU A 141 38.59 -1.61 -16.89
CA GLU A 141 39.72 -1.46 -17.80
C GLU A 141 40.95 -2.19 -17.22
N GLN A 142 41.63 -2.98 -18.06
CA GLN A 142 42.82 -3.77 -17.69
C GLN A 142 44.08 -2.91 -17.67
#